data_AF-A0A818M5J4-F1
#
_entry.id   AF-A0A818M5J4-F1
#
_cell.length_a   1.000
_cell.length_b   1.000
_cell.length_c   1.000
_cell.angle_alpha   90.00
_cell.angle_beta   90.00
_cell.angle_gamma   90.00
#
_symmetry.space_group_name_H-M   'P 1'
#
loop_
_entity.id
_entity.type
_entity.pdbx_description
1 polymer ?
#
loop_
_entity_poly.entity_id
_entity_poly.type
_entity_poly.pdbx_seq_one_letter_code
_entity_poly.pdbx_strand_id
1 'polypeptide(L)'
;DTLLEGGVYKNLASGIEYEEKRVFLANIFLVKFIFLTRCRNEITSRIFEEFKKDPEKPDLVVINSTLWDISRYGENGEKDFKINLPICFDELRAATSPTTIILWLTALPISAEPNAVVFDEKYRPENKYWRTQFLHMNAFSAELAKTKNCEVLDVHYLFRQNPEMRDADGCHWNSNGHRLITSYIAQTVSLIWHVPYIDRVPVDHKEREIHGVCYRTVNSENENSVALTLIGENSKGITDFNLNAYLAEYIPSSNETRN
;
A
#
# COMPACT_ATOMS: atom_id res chain seq x y z
N ASP A 1 -7.01 -8.01 21.90
CA ASP A 1 -5.85 -8.18 21.00
C ASP A 1 -4.95 -9.18 21.70
N THR A 2 -4.75 -10.33 21.08
CA THR A 2 -4.02 -11.46 21.66
C THR A 2 -2.84 -11.80 20.75
N LEU A 3 -1.63 -11.75 21.30
CA LEU A 3 -0.42 -12.23 20.64
C LEU A 3 -0.43 -13.76 20.61
N LEU A 4 -0.39 -14.35 19.42
CA LEU A 4 -0.33 -15.80 19.24
C LEU A 4 1.11 -16.28 19.06
N GLU A 5 1.91 -15.54 18.28
CA GLU A 5 3.32 -15.81 17.99
C GLU A 5 4.05 -14.46 17.86
N GLY A 6 5.30 -14.29 18.33
CA GLY A 6 6.09 -13.07 18.11
C GLY A 6 6.91 -12.57 19.30
N GLY A 7 7.33 -11.29 19.24
CA GLY A 7 8.47 -10.70 19.96
C GLY A 7 8.52 -10.75 21.49
N VAL A 8 7.49 -11.24 22.19
CA VAL A 8 7.54 -11.51 23.64
C VAL A 8 7.95 -12.96 23.94
N TYR A 9 7.77 -13.88 22.99
CA TYR A 9 8.00 -15.33 23.18
C TYR A 9 9.30 -15.84 22.57
N LYS A 10 9.92 -15.09 21.64
CA LYS A 10 11.21 -15.40 21.03
C LYS A 10 12.00 -14.10 21.03
N ASN A 11 13.22 -14.08 21.57
CA ASN A 11 14.16 -12.93 21.58
C ASN A 11 14.62 -12.49 20.16
N LEU A 12 13.77 -12.61 19.15
CA LEU A 12 14.04 -12.35 17.76
C LEU A 12 13.52 -10.97 17.41
N ALA A 13 14.32 -9.95 17.68
CA ALA A 13 14.11 -8.64 17.08
C ALA A 13 14.59 -8.70 15.62
N SER A 14 13.69 -8.51 14.66
CA SER A 14 13.98 -8.01 13.29
C SER A 14 14.77 -8.89 12.28
N GLY A 15 14.88 -10.20 12.52
CA GLY A 15 15.48 -11.14 11.56
C GLY A 15 14.57 -11.46 10.36
N ILE A 16 15.12 -12.04 9.29
CA ILE A 16 14.33 -12.50 8.12
C ILE A 16 13.42 -13.70 8.44
N GLU A 17 13.68 -14.36 9.56
CA GLU A 17 12.87 -15.44 10.15
C GLU A 17 11.87 -14.93 11.18
N TYR A 18 11.72 -13.60 11.32
CA TYR A 18 10.76 -13.03 12.26
C TYR A 18 9.33 -13.37 11.83
N GLU A 19 8.55 -13.85 12.79
CA GLU A 19 7.14 -14.15 12.63
C GLU A 19 6.37 -13.50 13.78
N GLU A 20 5.33 -12.75 13.45
CA GLU A 20 4.39 -12.22 14.43
C GLU A 20 2.97 -12.46 13.94
N LYS A 21 2.15 -13.06 14.81
CA LYS A 21 0.73 -13.31 14.57
C LYS A 21 -0.07 -12.77 15.74
N ARG A 22 -1.06 -11.95 15.45
CA ARG A 22 -2.02 -11.45 16.44
C ARG A 22 -3.44 -11.70 15.98
N VAL A 23 -4.31 -11.91 16.97
CA VAL A 23 -5.74 -12.07 16.74
C VAL A 23 -6.52 -11.13 17.63
N PHE A 24 -7.50 -10.47 17.03
CA PHE A 24 -8.55 -9.75 17.73
C PHE A 24 -9.91 -10.33 17.31
N LEU A 25 -10.59 -10.96 18.26
CA LEU A 25 -11.96 -11.46 18.07
C LEU A 25 -12.93 -10.51 18.77
N ALA A 26 -13.86 -9.96 18.00
CA ALA A 26 -15.06 -9.30 18.50
C ALA A 26 -16.27 -10.23 18.32
N ASN A 27 -17.43 -9.84 18.86
CA ASN A 27 -18.64 -10.67 18.79
C ASN A 27 -19.11 -11.00 17.36
N ILE A 28 -18.75 -10.17 16.38
CA ILE A 28 -19.25 -10.28 14.99
C ILE A 28 -18.15 -10.24 13.92
N PHE A 29 -16.88 -10.10 14.31
CA PHE A 29 -15.77 -10.08 13.35
C PHE A 29 -14.46 -10.56 13.96
N LEU A 30 -13.58 -11.05 13.11
CA LEU A 30 -12.24 -11.53 13.44
C LEU A 30 -11.21 -10.74 12.64
N VAL A 31 -10.19 -10.23 13.33
CA VAL A 31 -9.02 -9.60 12.70
C VAL A 31 -7.79 -10.44 13.01
N LYS A 32 -7.10 -10.90 11.97
CA LYS A 32 -5.79 -11.55 12.05
C LYS A 32 -4.74 -10.56 11.53
N PHE A 33 -3.72 -10.27 12.32
CA PHE A 33 -2.53 -9.54 11.87
C PHE A 33 -1.38 -10.53 11.75
N ILE A 34 -0.68 -10.51 10.62
CA ILE A 34 0.48 -11.35 10.38
C ILE A 34 1.59 -10.49 9.81
N PHE A 35 2.75 -10.49 10.46
CA PHE A 35 3.93 -9.80 9.96
C PHE A 35 4.62 -10.66 8.91
N LEU A 36 4.88 -10.07 7.73
CA LEU A 36 5.55 -10.73 6.63
C LEU A 36 6.95 -10.15 6.45
N THR A 37 7.94 -11.02 6.34
CA THR A 37 9.30 -10.62 5.94
C THR A 37 9.49 -10.66 4.43
N ARG A 38 8.64 -11.37 3.68
CA ARG A 38 8.58 -11.31 2.21
C ARG A 38 7.15 -11.45 1.73
N CYS A 39 6.89 -10.97 0.52
CA CYS A 39 5.64 -11.26 -0.19
C CYS A 39 5.51 -12.75 -0.50
N ARG A 40 6.64 -13.44 -0.71
CA ARG A 40 6.67 -14.89 -0.92
C ARG A 40 7.88 -15.54 -0.26
N ASN A 41 7.61 -16.45 0.65
CA ASN A 41 8.54 -17.39 1.26
C ASN A 41 7.74 -18.58 1.84
N GLU A 42 8.41 -19.47 2.59
CA GLU A 42 7.74 -20.60 3.24
C GLU A 42 6.65 -20.15 4.23
N ILE A 43 6.86 -19.03 4.92
CA ILE A 43 5.92 -18.49 5.90
C ILE A 43 4.61 -18.07 5.20
N THR A 44 4.69 -17.28 4.12
CA THR A 44 3.51 -16.88 3.35
C THR A 44 2.78 -18.07 2.74
N SER A 45 3.52 -19.06 2.23
CA SER A 45 2.90 -20.27 1.68
C SER A 45 2.13 -21.05 2.76
N ARG A 46 2.66 -21.16 3.99
CA ARG A 46 1.91 -21.76 5.11
C ARG A 46 0.64 -20.98 5.44
N ILE A 47 0.70 -19.65 5.46
CA ILE A 47 -0.47 -18.80 5.72
C ILE A 47 -1.55 -19.01 4.65
N PHE A 48 -1.16 -19.08 3.38
CA PHE A 48 -2.11 -19.34 2.29
C PHE A 48 -2.70 -20.75 2.36
N GLU A 49 -1.94 -21.75 2.81
CA GLU A 49 -2.47 -23.09 3.08
C GLU A 49 -3.43 -23.12 4.29
N GLU A 50 -3.17 -22.32 5.32
CA GLU A 50 -4.12 -22.12 6.42
C GLU A 50 -5.42 -21.50 5.90
N PHE A 51 -5.34 -20.47 5.04
CA PHE A 51 -6.52 -19.88 4.41
C PHE A 51 -7.30 -20.91 3.60
N LYS A 52 -6.64 -21.80 2.84
CA LYS A 52 -7.31 -22.87 2.08
C LYS A 52 -8.05 -23.86 2.97
N LYS A 53 -7.53 -24.16 4.15
CA LYS A 53 -8.12 -25.12 5.10
C LYS A 53 -9.20 -24.49 5.98
N ASP A 54 -9.15 -23.17 6.21
CA ASP A 54 -10.12 -22.46 7.02
C ASP A 54 -11.51 -22.49 6.33
N PRO A 55 -12.56 -23.05 6.96
CA PRO A 55 -13.90 -23.00 6.39
C PRO A 55 -14.42 -21.55 6.27
N GLU A 56 -13.95 -20.65 7.13
CA GLU A 56 -14.30 -19.23 7.13
C GLU A 56 -13.20 -18.43 6.42
N LYS A 57 -13.33 -18.28 5.10
CA LYS A 57 -12.41 -17.47 4.30
C LYS A 57 -12.47 -16.01 4.72
N PRO A 58 -11.36 -15.25 4.66
CA PRO A 58 -11.39 -13.83 4.98
C PRO A 58 -12.26 -13.06 3.96
N ASP A 59 -13.08 -12.12 4.44
CA ASP A 59 -13.81 -11.18 3.57
C ASP A 59 -12.87 -10.12 2.97
N LEU A 60 -11.83 -9.75 3.72
CA LEU A 60 -10.84 -8.75 3.36
C LEU A 60 -9.43 -9.22 3.74
N VAL A 61 -8.51 -9.12 2.79
CA VAL A 61 -7.06 -9.27 3.01
C VAL A 61 -6.39 -7.96 2.64
N VAL A 62 -5.76 -7.30 3.60
CA VAL A 62 -4.91 -6.13 3.37
C VAL A 62 -3.46 -6.59 3.40
N ILE A 63 -2.70 -6.35 2.34
CA ILE A 63 -1.32 -6.81 2.21
C ILE A 63 -0.41 -5.71 1.69
N ASN A 64 0.80 -5.63 2.26
CA ASN A 64 1.88 -4.75 1.86
C ASN A 64 3.20 -5.49 2.07
N SER A 65 4.15 -5.33 1.14
CA SER A 65 5.48 -5.96 1.29
C SER A 65 6.63 -5.20 0.64
N THR A 66 6.34 -4.21 -0.21
CA THR A 66 7.36 -3.54 -1.05
C THR A 66 8.55 -3.01 -0.25
N LEU A 67 8.33 -2.45 0.95
CA LEU A 67 9.44 -1.91 1.75
C LEU A 67 10.44 -3.02 2.09
N TRP A 68 9.97 -4.10 2.71
CA TRP A 68 10.82 -5.14 3.27
C TRP A 68 11.46 -6.02 2.20
N ASP A 69 10.72 -6.43 1.16
CA ASP A 69 11.26 -7.26 0.06
C ASP A 69 12.42 -6.56 -0.66
N ILE A 70 12.33 -5.24 -0.84
CA ILE A 70 13.30 -4.48 -1.61
C ILE A 70 14.53 -4.11 -0.75
N SER A 71 14.35 -3.75 0.53
CA SER A 71 15.47 -3.24 1.33
C SER A 71 16.20 -4.26 2.19
N ARG A 72 15.59 -5.40 2.53
CA ARG A 72 16.17 -6.33 3.52
C ARG A 72 17.04 -7.42 2.92
N TYR A 73 16.94 -7.67 1.61
CA TYR A 73 17.53 -8.85 0.96
C TYR A 73 18.69 -8.52 0.01
N GLY A 74 19.38 -7.42 0.29
CA GLY A 74 20.54 -6.96 -0.46
C GLY A 74 20.24 -6.69 -1.93
N GLU A 75 21.25 -6.87 -2.78
CA GLU A 75 21.20 -6.55 -4.22
C GLU A 75 20.11 -7.31 -4.99
N ASN A 76 19.69 -8.48 -4.51
CA ASN A 76 18.67 -9.30 -5.18
C ASN A 76 17.24 -8.95 -4.77
N GLY A 77 17.03 -8.10 -3.75
CA GLY A 77 15.68 -7.81 -3.22
C GLY A 77 14.67 -7.39 -4.30
N GLU A 78 15.06 -6.46 -5.18
CA GLU A 78 14.22 -6.04 -6.29
C GLU A 78 13.93 -7.15 -7.32
N LYS A 79 14.97 -7.89 -7.70
CA LYS A 79 14.85 -8.97 -8.68
C LYS A 79 13.93 -10.07 -8.15
N ASP A 80 14.15 -10.48 -6.91
CA ASP A 80 13.35 -11.48 -6.22
C ASP A 80 11.90 -11.01 -6.08
N PHE A 81 11.68 -9.75 -5.70
CA PHE A 81 10.33 -9.18 -5.57
C PHE A 81 9.55 -9.27 -6.88
N LYS A 82 10.17 -8.92 -8.01
CA LYS A 82 9.54 -9.01 -9.34
C LYS A 82 9.17 -10.45 -9.74
N ILE A 83 9.96 -11.44 -9.31
CA ILE A 83 9.70 -12.85 -9.57
C ILE A 83 8.60 -13.38 -8.64
N ASN A 84 8.66 -12.99 -7.36
CA ASN A 84 7.84 -13.55 -6.30
C ASN A 84 6.45 -12.96 -6.23
N LEU A 85 6.29 -11.66 -6.48
CA LEU A 85 5.02 -10.96 -6.30
C LEU A 85 3.88 -11.51 -7.21
N PRO A 86 4.10 -11.83 -8.51
CA PRO A 86 3.06 -12.44 -9.33
C PRO A 86 2.58 -13.77 -8.75
N ILE A 87 3.50 -14.58 -8.25
CA ILE A 87 3.21 -15.89 -7.65
C ILE A 87 2.46 -15.70 -6.33
N CYS A 88 2.86 -14.73 -5.50
CA CYS A 88 2.16 -14.38 -4.28
C CYS A 88 0.69 -14.04 -4.56
N PHE A 89 0.40 -13.21 -5.58
CA PHE A 89 -0.99 -12.88 -5.92
C PHE A 89 -1.77 -14.09 -6.41
N ASP A 90 -1.17 -14.95 -7.24
CA ASP A 90 -1.82 -16.16 -7.73
C ASP A 90 -2.12 -17.14 -6.59
N GLU A 91 -1.15 -17.37 -5.70
CA GLU A 91 -1.31 -18.24 -4.52
C GLU A 91 -2.36 -17.68 -3.54
N LEU A 92 -2.32 -16.38 -3.26
CA LEU A 92 -3.29 -15.72 -2.36
C LEU A 92 -4.70 -15.78 -2.94
N ARG A 93 -4.87 -15.46 -4.22
CA ARG A 93 -6.19 -15.50 -4.88
C ARG A 93 -6.76 -16.93 -4.86
N ALA A 94 -5.93 -17.94 -5.11
CA ALA A 94 -6.32 -19.35 -5.02
C ALA A 94 -6.62 -19.82 -3.59
N ALA A 95 -6.11 -19.14 -2.57
CA ALA A 95 -6.32 -19.46 -1.17
C ALA A 95 -7.59 -18.83 -0.57
N THR A 96 -8.14 -17.80 -1.21
CA THR A 96 -9.29 -17.01 -0.74
C THR A 96 -10.59 -17.31 -1.48
N SER A 97 -11.71 -16.77 -0.99
CA SER A 97 -13.00 -16.84 -1.72
C SER A 97 -12.95 -15.93 -2.96
N PRO A 98 -13.70 -16.23 -4.04
CA PRO A 98 -13.90 -15.29 -5.15
C PRO A 98 -14.46 -13.93 -4.71
N THR A 99 -15.17 -13.88 -3.57
CA THR A 99 -15.73 -12.65 -3.00
C THR A 99 -14.77 -11.89 -2.09
N THR A 100 -13.60 -12.47 -1.76
CA THR A 100 -12.61 -11.83 -0.90
C THR A 100 -12.01 -10.62 -1.59
N ILE A 101 -12.08 -9.46 -0.92
CA ILE A 101 -11.34 -8.28 -1.32
C ILE A 101 -9.87 -8.47 -0.96
N ILE A 102 -9.00 -8.41 -1.96
CA ILE A 102 -7.54 -8.33 -1.73
C ILE A 102 -7.15 -6.88 -2.00
N LEU A 103 -6.77 -6.16 -0.95
CA LEU A 103 -6.32 -4.78 -1.01
C LEU A 103 -4.80 -4.71 -0.86
N TRP A 104 -4.10 -4.41 -1.95
CA TRP A 104 -2.67 -4.14 -1.96
C TRP A 104 -2.41 -2.69 -1.55
N LEU A 105 -1.64 -2.49 -0.49
CA LEU A 105 -1.11 -1.16 -0.15
C LEU A 105 0.25 -0.98 -0.81
N THR A 106 0.52 0.19 -1.37
CA THR A 106 1.88 0.58 -1.76
C THR A 106 2.76 0.81 -0.51
N ALA A 107 4.09 0.78 -0.62
CA ALA A 107 4.96 1.20 0.48
C ALA A 107 4.85 2.71 0.71
N LEU A 108 4.79 3.12 1.97
CA LEU A 108 4.78 4.53 2.36
C LEU A 108 6.06 5.27 1.92
N PRO A 109 6.03 6.61 1.81
CA PRO A 109 7.21 7.40 1.48
C PRO A 109 8.24 7.36 2.62
N ILE A 110 9.47 6.97 2.28
CA ILE A 110 10.60 7.00 3.21
C ILE A 110 11.35 8.34 3.13
N SER A 111 12.19 8.60 4.13
CA SER A 111 13.11 9.75 4.12
C SER A 111 14.23 9.58 3.08
N ALA A 112 15.02 10.64 2.89
CA ALA A 112 16.20 10.58 2.02
C ALA A 112 17.33 9.72 2.61
N GLU A 113 17.39 9.60 3.93
CA GLU A 113 18.44 8.89 4.67
C GLU A 113 17.81 7.95 5.70
N PRO A 114 17.15 6.86 5.26
CA PRO A 114 16.49 5.93 6.17
C PRO A 114 17.48 5.23 7.10
N ASN A 115 17.12 5.12 8.38
CA ASN A 115 17.90 4.49 9.43
C ASN A 115 17.08 3.46 10.22
N ALA A 116 16.34 2.62 9.51
CA ALA A 116 15.54 1.54 10.08
C ALA A 116 16.17 0.16 9.80
N VAL A 117 15.93 -0.79 10.69
CA VAL A 117 16.47 -2.17 10.61
C VAL A 117 15.96 -2.96 9.41
N VAL A 118 14.87 -2.50 8.78
CA VAL A 118 14.34 -3.05 7.53
C VAL A 118 15.32 -2.91 6.36
N PHE A 119 16.32 -2.03 6.47
CA PHE A 119 17.40 -1.91 5.50
C PHE A 119 18.56 -2.83 5.91
N ASP A 120 19.03 -3.66 4.99
CA ASP A 120 20.24 -4.45 5.20
C ASP A 120 21.44 -3.52 5.48
N GLU A 121 22.14 -3.72 6.59
CA GLU A 121 23.20 -2.81 7.04
C GLU A 121 24.37 -2.72 6.07
N LYS A 122 24.65 -3.77 5.30
CA LYS A 122 25.71 -3.80 4.32
C LYS A 122 25.31 -3.03 3.06
N TYR A 123 24.06 -3.17 2.62
CA TYR A 123 23.57 -2.56 1.39
C TYR A 123 23.02 -1.12 1.58
N ARG A 124 22.59 -0.78 2.80
CA ARG A 124 22.01 0.53 3.13
C ARG A 124 22.90 1.72 2.78
N PRO A 125 24.22 1.74 3.11
CA PRO A 125 25.09 2.87 2.79
C PRO A 125 25.37 3.03 1.29
N GLU A 126 25.23 1.95 0.53
CA GLU A 126 25.59 1.90 -0.89
C GLU A 126 24.47 2.44 -1.80
N ASN A 127 23.21 2.27 -1.38
CA ASN A 127 22.06 2.63 -2.20
C ASN A 127 21.50 4.02 -1.86
N LYS A 128 21.85 5.02 -2.67
CA LYS A 128 21.32 6.40 -2.57
C LYS A 128 19.95 6.59 -3.24
N TYR A 129 19.41 5.54 -3.87
CA TYR A 129 18.24 5.61 -4.75
C TYR A 129 17.01 4.96 -4.14
N TRP A 130 17.00 4.67 -2.83
CA TRP A 130 15.89 4.01 -2.16
C TRP A 130 14.52 4.62 -2.49
N ARG A 131 14.37 5.95 -2.40
CA ARG A 131 13.11 6.64 -2.70
C ARG A 131 12.63 6.36 -4.13
N THR A 132 13.53 6.47 -5.12
CA THR A 132 13.22 6.21 -6.53
C THR A 132 12.90 4.74 -6.76
N GLN A 133 13.65 3.84 -6.13
CA GLN A 133 13.43 2.40 -6.23
C GLN A 133 12.07 2.01 -5.66
N PHE A 134 11.69 2.52 -4.48
CA PHE A 134 10.37 2.29 -3.91
C PHE A 134 9.26 2.87 -4.76
N LEU A 135 9.44 4.06 -5.35
CA LEU A 135 8.46 4.63 -6.28
C LEU A 135 8.25 3.71 -7.50
N HIS A 136 9.33 3.23 -8.11
CA HIS A 136 9.23 2.29 -9.24
C HIS A 136 8.59 0.97 -8.83
N MET A 137 8.93 0.41 -7.67
CA MET A 137 8.39 -0.88 -7.22
C MET A 137 6.94 -0.76 -6.73
N ASN A 138 6.55 0.40 -6.22
CA ASN A 138 5.15 0.71 -5.96
C ASN A 138 4.34 0.76 -7.26
N ALA A 139 4.83 1.45 -8.28
CA ALA A 139 4.16 1.47 -9.59
C ALA A 139 4.04 0.06 -10.20
N PHE A 140 5.14 -0.71 -10.19
CA PHE A 140 5.14 -2.10 -10.66
C PHE A 140 4.13 -2.97 -9.90
N SER A 141 4.18 -2.95 -8.56
CA SER A 141 3.29 -3.79 -7.73
C SER A 141 1.83 -3.39 -7.84
N ALA A 142 1.53 -2.09 -7.96
CA ALA A 142 0.18 -1.59 -8.16
C ALA A 142 -0.41 -2.03 -9.51
N GLU A 143 0.35 -1.91 -10.59
CA GLU A 143 -0.11 -2.36 -11.91
C GLU A 143 -0.31 -3.88 -11.94
N LEU A 144 0.64 -4.63 -11.37
CA LEU A 144 0.51 -6.08 -11.27
C LEU A 144 -0.72 -6.49 -10.45
N ALA A 145 -0.98 -5.84 -9.32
CA ALA A 145 -2.15 -6.10 -8.48
C ALA A 145 -3.46 -5.97 -9.27
N LYS A 146 -3.60 -4.90 -10.08
CA LYS A 146 -4.77 -4.71 -10.95
C LYS A 146 -4.95 -5.86 -11.95
N THR A 147 -3.86 -6.33 -12.58
CA THR A 147 -3.93 -7.48 -13.52
C THR A 147 -4.35 -8.79 -12.85
N LYS A 148 -4.23 -8.88 -11.52
CA LYS A 148 -4.58 -10.04 -10.70
C LYS A 148 -5.93 -9.90 -9.98
N ASN A 149 -6.78 -8.95 -10.41
CA ASN A 149 -8.06 -8.62 -9.76
C ASN A 149 -7.89 -8.25 -8.27
N CYS A 150 -6.79 -7.60 -7.90
CA CYS A 150 -6.61 -7.01 -6.58
C CYS A 150 -6.90 -5.51 -6.62
N GLU A 151 -7.48 -5.00 -5.54
CA GLU A 151 -7.65 -3.56 -5.32
C GLU A 151 -6.33 -2.95 -4.87
N VAL A 152 -6.14 -1.65 -5.13
CA VAL A 152 -4.92 -0.92 -4.75
C VAL A 152 -5.28 0.33 -3.98
N LEU A 153 -4.64 0.51 -2.82
CA LEU A 153 -4.65 1.78 -2.08
C LEU A 153 -3.23 2.36 -2.07
N ASP A 154 -3.06 3.46 -2.82
CA ASP A 154 -1.77 4.11 -2.95
C ASP A 154 -1.45 5.01 -1.75
N VAL A 155 -1.06 4.39 -0.65
CA VAL A 155 -0.62 5.10 0.56
C VAL A 155 0.68 5.86 0.35
N HIS A 156 1.49 5.54 -0.66
CA HIS A 156 2.64 6.36 -1.03
C HIS A 156 2.19 7.77 -1.44
N TYR A 157 1.25 7.84 -2.38
CA TYR A 157 0.69 9.11 -2.82
C TYR A 157 0.03 9.87 -1.68
N LEU A 158 -0.86 9.21 -0.92
CA LEU A 158 -1.63 9.86 0.16
C LEU A 158 -0.75 10.47 1.26
N PHE A 159 0.39 9.84 1.56
CA PHE A 159 1.27 10.28 2.63
C PHE A 159 2.45 11.17 2.19
N ARG A 160 2.61 11.44 0.88
CA ARG A 160 3.75 12.22 0.36
C ARG A 160 3.84 13.65 0.92
N GLN A 161 2.70 14.23 1.32
CA GLN A 161 2.60 15.57 1.90
C GLN A 161 2.47 15.58 3.42
N ASN A 162 2.62 14.43 4.08
CA ASN A 162 2.48 14.31 5.54
C ASN A 162 3.80 13.84 6.21
N PRO A 163 4.99 14.35 5.84
CA PRO A 163 6.25 13.85 6.37
C PRO A 163 6.41 13.99 7.89
N GLU A 164 5.63 14.86 8.54
CA GLU A 164 5.59 15.07 9.98
C GLU A 164 5.01 13.88 10.76
N MET A 165 4.27 12.98 10.11
CA MET A 165 3.79 11.76 10.73
C MET A 165 4.79 10.59 10.63
N ARG A 166 5.92 10.79 9.94
CA ARG A 166 6.99 9.79 9.82
C ARG A 166 7.92 9.88 11.02
N ASP A 167 8.29 8.73 11.57
CA ASP A 167 9.21 8.64 12.70
C ASP A 167 10.65 9.00 12.32
N ALA A 168 11.48 9.21 13.35
CA ALA A 168 12.86 9.67 13.23
C ALA A 168 13.79 8.70 12.49
N ASP A 169 13.43 7.41 12.40
CA ASP A 169 14.19 6.45 11.58
C ASP A 169 13.93 6.61 10.07
N GLY A 170 13.00 7.50 9.70
CA GLY A 170 12.70 7.84 8.32
C GLY A 170 11.97 6.75 7.55
N CYS A 171 11.38 5.76 8.22
CA CYS A 171 10.67 4.64 7.59
C CYS A 171 9.34 4.32 8.26
N HIS A 172 9.32 4.23 9.59
CA HIS A 172 8.09 3.98 10.33
C HIS A 172 7.24 5.24 10.39
N TRP A 173 5.96 5.04 10.63
CA TRP A 173 4.97 6.11 10.75
C TRP A 173 4.35 6.03 12.13
N ASN A 174 4.11 7.18 12.74
CA ASN A 174 3.61 7.24 14.09
C ASN A 174 2.14 6.81 14.18
N SER A 175 1.58 6.81 15.40
CA SER A 175 0.20 6.37 15.62
C SER A 175 -0.86 7.18 14.85
N ASN A 176 -0.60 8.45 14.52
CA ASN A 176 -1.52 9.25 13.71
C ASN A 176 -1.48 8.81 12.25
N GLY A 177 -0.29 8.53 11.71
CA GLY A 177 -0.13 7.95 10.39
C GLY A 177 -0.88 6.62 10.26
N HIS A 178 -0.69 5.71 11.22
CA HIS A 178 -1.42 4.43 11.23
C HIS A 178 -2.94 4.59 11.33
N ARG A 179 -3.45 5.50 12.15
CA ARG A 179 -4.90 5.80 12.22
C ARG A 179 -5.44 6.28 10.87
N LEU A 180 -4.69 7.14 10.19
CA LEU A 180 -5.07 7.66 8.88
C LEU A 180 -5.06 6.57 7.81
N ILE A 181 -4.06 5.67 7.82
CA ILE A 181 -4.05 4.47 6.95
C ILE A 181 -5.30 3.62 7.19
N THR A 182 -5.64 3.35 8.46
CA THR A 182 -6.86 2.59 8.80
C THR A 182 -8.12 3.29 8.30
N SER A 183 -8.21 4.62 8.39
CA SER A 183 -9.33 5.38 7.83
C SER A 183 -9.43 5.22 6.31
N TYR A 184 -8.32 5.34 5.58
CA TYR A 184 -8.32 5.14 4.13
C TYR A 184 -8.71 3.72 3.73
N ILE A 185 -8.20 2.70 4.43
CA ILE A 185 -8.62 1.30 4.21
C ILE A 185 -10.13 1.18 4.41
N ALA A 186 -10.67 1.70 5.52
CA ALA A 186 -12.09 1.59 5.82
C ALA A 186 -12.96 2.32 4.79
N GLN A 187 -12.54 3.51 4.34
CA GLN A 187 -13.20 4.25 3.27
C GLN A 187 -13.21 3.47 1.95
N THR A 188 -12.06 2.93 1.53
CA THR A 188 -11.95 2.12 0.30
C THR A 188 -12.85 0.89 0.38
N VAL A 189 -12.83 0.17 1.49
CA VAL A 189 -13.64 -1.04 1.69
C VAL A 189 -15.14 -0.72 1.74
N SER A 190 -15.53 0.37 2.41
CA SER A 190 -16.92 0.86 2.41
C SER A 190 -17.43 1.17 1.00
N LEU A 191 -16.60 1.76 0.14
CA LEU A 191 -16.96 2.02 -1.26
C LEU A 191 -17.17 0.73 -2.04
N ILE A 192 -16.28 -0.26 -1.87
CA ILE A 192 -16.36 -1.56 -2.56
C ILE A 192 -17.59 -2.35 -2.10
N TRP A 193 -17.88 -2.37 -0.79
CA TRP A 193 -19.06 -3.05 -0.24
C TRP A 193 -20.37 -2.26 -0.41
N HIS A 194 -20.31 -1.03 -0.94
CA HIS A 194 -21.46 -0.14 -1.04
C HIS A 194 -22.14 0.13 0.31
N VAL A 195 -21.36 0.21 1.38
CA VAL A 195 -21.82 0.52 2.73
C VAL A 195 -21.41 1.96 3.07
N PRO A 196 -22.32 2.80 3.61
CA PRO A 196 -21.97 4.16 4.01
C PRO A 196 -20.80 4.18 5.00
N TYR A 197 -19.77 4.97 4.69
CA TYR A 197 -18.73 5.31 5.65
C TYR A 197 -19.13 6.61 6.36
N ILE A 198 -19.49 6.51 7.64
CA ILE A 198 -19.76 7.69 8.46
C ILE A 198 -18.41 8.18 9.00
N ASP A 199 -17.76 9.07 8.25
CA ASP A 199 -16.61 9.78 8.81
C ASP A 199 -17.10 10.84 9.81
N ARG A 200 -16.29 11.10 10.84
CA ARG A 200 -16.49 12.26 11.74
C ARG A 200 -15.87 13.53 11.16
N VAL A 201 -15.13 13.44 10.04
CA VAL A 201 -14.60 14.60 9.30
C VAL A 201 -14.81 14.37 7.79
N PRO A 202 -15.50 15.25 7.06
CA PRO A 202 -15.68 15.10 5.63
C PRO A 202 -14.31 15.21 4.92
N VAL A 203 -13.88 14.14 4.25
CA VAL A 203 -12.91 14.27 3.16
C VAL A 203 -13.64 14.93 2.00
N ASP A 204 -13.20 16.10 1.55
CA ASP A 204 -13.83 16.78 0.41
C ASP A 204 -13.74 15.88 -0.82
N HIS A 205 -14.90 15.38 -1.26
CA HIS A 205 -15.02 14.50 -2.41
C HIS A 205 -14.62 15.17 -3.72
N LYS A 206 -14.44 16.51 -3.76
CA LYS A 206 -14.01 17.25 -4.96
C LYS A 206 -12.55 17.01 -5.34
N GLU A 207 -11.66 16.70 -4.40
CA GLU A 207 -10.25 16.37 -4.75
C GLU A 207 -10.13 15.01 -5.48
N ARG A 208 -11.14 14.14 -5.35
CA ARG A 208 -11.15 12.81 -6.00
C ARG A 208 -11.42 12.88 -7.51
N GLU A 209 -12.11 13.91 -8.00
CA GLU A 209 -12.31 14.12 -9.45
C GLU A 209 -11.11 14.78 -10.13
N ILE A 210 -10.29 15.53 -9.40
CA ILE A 210 -9.26 16.41 -9.99
C ILE A 210 -7.90 15.69 -10.20
N HIS A 211 -7.67 14.53 -9.55
CA HIS A 211 -6.33 13.95 -9.46
C HIS A 211 -6.15 12.51 -9.98
N GLY A 212 -7.07 12.01 -10.82
CA GLY A 212 -6.77 10.85 -11.69
C GLY A 212 -6.64 9.48 -10.99
N VAL A 213 -7.14 9.33 -9.76
CA VAL A 213 -7.32 8.01 -9.13
C VAL A 213 -8.76 7.57 -9.37
N CYS A 214 -8.94 6.70 -10.36
CA CYS A 214 -10.25 6.24 -10.83
C CYS A 214 -10.86 5.22 -9.85
N TYR A 215 -12.08 5.49 -9.36
CA TYR A 215 -13.02 4.44 -8.96
C TYR A 215 -14.15 4.40 -9.99
N ARG A 216 -14.53 3.21 -10.44
CA ARG A 216 -15.66 3.00 -11.35
C ARG A 216 -16.96 2.96 -10.55
N THR A 217 -17.83 3.94 -10.74
CA THR A 217 -19.25 3.82 -10.41
C THR A 217 -19.90 2.88 -11.43
N VAL A 218 -20.47 1.78 -10.97
CA VAL A 218 -21.39 0.95 -11.76
C VAL A 218 -22.81 1.29 -11.33
N ASN A 219 -23.59 1.79 -12.28
CA ASN A 219 -25.04 1.62 -12.50
C ASN A 219 -25.53 2.84 -13.32
N SER A 220 -26.36 2.78 -14.36
CA SER A 220 -26.87 1.78 -15.30
C SER A 220 -27.63 2.63 -16.37
N GLU A 221 -27.90 2.08 -17.56
CA GLU A 221 -28.74 2.67 -18.63
C GLU A 221 -28.07 3.60 -19.65
N ASN A 222 -27.19 3.04 -20.48
CA ASN A 222 -27.32 3.09 -21.95
C ASN A 222 -26.08 2.49 -22.60
N GLU A 223 -26.28 1.38 -23.31
CA GLU A 223 -25.33 0.84 -24.26
C GLU A 223 -25.15 1.83 -25.43
N ASN A 224 -23.94 1.93 -25.97
CA ASN A 224 -23.54 2.74 -27.13
C ASN A 224 -22.97 4.14 -26.84
N SER A 225 -21.93 4.21 -26.02
CA SER A 225 -20.62 4.78 -26.42
C SER A 225 -19.69 4.90 -25.21
N VAL A 226 -18.57 4.18 -25.23
CA VAL A 226 -17.47 4.38 -24.28
C VAL A 226 -16.27 4.83 -25.09
N ALA A 227 -15.98 6.13 -25.05
CA ALA A 227 -14.67 6.65 -25.40
C ALA A 227 -13.90 6.85 -24.09
N LEU A 228 -12.97 5.93 -23.81
CA LEU A 228 -11.97 6.06 -22.76
C LEU A 228 -10.65 6.42 -23.43
N THR A 229 -10.13 7.62 -23.19
CA THR A 229 -8.79 7.99 -23.59
C THR A 229 -7.94 8.16 -22.33
N LEU A 230 -7.03 7.22 -22.11
CA LEU A 230 -5.88 7.43 -21.24
C LEU A 230 -4.94 8.38 -21.99
N ILE A 231 -4.65 9.57 -21.47
CA ILE A 231 -3.43 10.27 -21.89
C ILE A 231 -2.27 9.65 -21.11
N GLY A 232 -1.88 8.49 -21.63
CA GLY A 232 -0.59 7.83 -21.47
C GLY A 232 -0.16 7.23 -22.81
N GLU A 233 -0.60 7.80 -23.93
CA GLU A 233 -0.07 7.53 -25.27
C GLU A 233 0.51 8.83 -25.82
N ASN A 234 1.83 8.95 -25.72
CA ASN A 234 2.60 8.93 -26.94
C ASN A 234 4.01 8.46 -26.65
N SER A 235 4.41 7.48 -27.45
CA SER A 235 5.78 7.07 -27.71
C SER A 235 6.75 8.24 -27.77
N LYS A 236 7.39 8.54 -26.64
CA LYS A 236 8.79 8.99 -26.49
C LYS A 236 9.07 9.21 -25.01
N GLY A 237 10.21 8.70 -24.57
CA GLY A 237 10.58 8.56 -23.16
C GLY A 237 10.65 9.85 -22.34
N ILE A 238 10.81 9.62 -21.05
CA ILE A 238 11.12 10.59 -19.99
C ILE A 238 12.01 11.74 -20.48
N THR A 239 11.55 12.98 -20.30
CA THR A 239 12.40 14.14 -19.97
C THR A 239 11.65 15.10 -19.04
N ASP A 240 12.23 15.30 -17.84
CA ASP A 240 12.13 16.36 -16.84
C ASP A 240 10.78 17.04 -16.48
N PHE A 241 10.33 16.78 -15.25
CA PHE A 241 9.26 17.51 -14.56
C PHE A 241 9.86 18.56 -13.58
N ASN A 242 9.43 19.83 -13.64
CA ASN A 242 9.85 20.89 -12.70
C ASN A 242 8.69 21.36 -11.80
N LEU A 243 8.63 20.74 -10.62
CA LEU A 243 7.60 20.93 -9.59
C LEU A 243 7.58 22.32 -8.94
N ASN A 244 8.65 23.13 -9.06
CA ASN A 244 8.79 24.36 -8.26
C ASN A 244 8.31 25.63 -8.98
N ALA A 245 8.24 25.63 -10.32
CA ALA A 245 7.56 26.73 -11.03
C ALA A 245 6.04 26.71 -10.74
N TYR A 246 5.48 25.50 -10.67
CA TYR A 246 4.10 25.20 -10.32
C TYR A 246 3.68 25.71 -8.92
N LEU A 247 4.61 25.87 -7.98
CA LEU A 247 4.30 26.35 -6.61
C LEU A 247 4.29 27.88 -6.48
N ALA A 248 5.05 28.61 -7.30
CA ALA A 248 5.20 30.06 -7.17
C ALA A 248 4.05 30.87 -7.80
N GLU A 249 3.36 30.30 -8.78
CA GLU A 249 2.21 30.94 -9.45
C GLU A 249 0.92 30.83 -8.62
N TYR A 250 0.87 29.92 -7.62
CA TYR A 250 -0.40 29.50 -7.03
C TYR A 250 -0.57 29.73 -5.51
N ILE A 251 0.41 30.23 -4.74
CA ILE A 251 0.26 30.45 -3.28
C ILE A 251 1.08 31.68 -2.80
N PRO A 252 0.51 32.65 -2.05
CA PRO A 252 -0.28 33.75 -2.60
C PRO A 252 0.11 35.14 -2.03
N SER A 253 -0.44 36.23 -2.56
CA SER A 253 -0.86 37.32 -1.65
C SER A 253 -2.18 37.90 -2.12
N SER A 254 -3.24 37.46 -1.44
CA SER A 254 -4.51 38.15 -1.35
C SER A 254 -4.27 39.62 -0.99
N ASN A 255 -4.43 40.51 -1.96
CA ASN A 255 -4.94 41.87 -1.84
C ASN A 255 -4.56 42.62 -3.12
N GLU A 256 -5.46 42.67 -4.10
CA GLU A 256 -5.63 43.83 -4.99
C GLU A 256 -6.79 43.59 -5.96
N THR A 257 -8.01 43.80 -5.46
CA THR A 257 -9.10 44.45 -6.21
C THR A 257 -10.04 45.07 -5.18
N ARG A 258 -9.75 46.31 -4.78
CA ARG A 258 -10.75 47.29 -4.29
C ARG A 258 -10.15 48.70 -4.39
N ASN A 259 -10.77 49.49 -5.26
CA ASN A 259 -10.64 50.93 -5.56
C ASN A 259 -9.44 51.37 -6.38
#